data_AF-A0A9W7G3T2-F1
#
_entry.id   AF-A0A9W7G3T2-F1
#
_cell.length_a   1.000
_cell.length_b   1.000
_cell.length_c   1.000
_cell.angle_alpha   90.00
_cell.angle_beta   90.00
_cell.angle_gamma   90.00
#
_symmetry.space_group_name_H-M   'P 1'
#
loop_
_entity.id
_entity.type
_entity.pdbx_description
1 polymer ?
#
loop_
_entity_poly.entity_id
_entity_poly.type
_entity_poly.pdbx_seq_one_letter_code
_entity_poly.pdbx_strand_id
1 'polypeptide(L)'
;MKDSECFGTLLRVVNKSKRISRLLGELEKAEKKKAAVSENKKDRKDPKDPSSPGGTSPPPLPPNSKTLYGDVIVTCRMCHDYGAEEHARAFVQAPPLSVVLCSNRLESEAETEEVLLHELIHLYDLSVKKLDFTSCNQLAYSEVRANRESECKIGKFNYLSNLCRGSRDRLAASAEAVALAPSDATATAPSAATSLPASYISSLSAKFSNGYNNWCTDRLKDCTRQAAYYATSNMYPLESRDCVSEVFEKAFKDMEPWGGSENATTSNTSETRT
;
A
#
# COMPACT_ATOMS: atom_id res chain seq x y z
N MET A 1 -23.75 -2.36 -4.49
CA MET A 1 -24.30 -0.99 -4.63
C MET A 1 -24.69 -0.69 -6.07
N LYS A 2 -25.49 0.36 -6.34
CA LYS A 2 -25.73 0.83 -7.74
C LYS A 2 -24.52 1.65 -8.23
N ASP A 3 -24.36 1.81 -9.55
CA ASP A 3 -23.24 2.59 -10.13
C ASP A 3 -23.17 4.03 -9.59
N SER A 4 -24.30 4.72 -9.49
CA SER A 4 -24.36 6.09 -8.95
C SER A 4 -23.98 6.17 -7.47
N GLU A 5 -24.28 5.13 -6.71
CA GLU A 5 -23.93 5.00 -5.29
C GLU A 5 -22.43 4.69 -5.11
N CYS A 6 -21.88 3.82 -5.96
CA CYS A 6 -20.43 3.59 -6.07
C CYS A 6 -19.70 4.89 -6.36
N PHE A 7 -20.20 5.66 -7.33
CA PHE A 7 -19.58 6.93 -7.69
C PHE A 7 -19.61 7.94 -6.53
N GLY A 8 -20.76 8.10 -5.87
CA GLY A 8 -20.87 8.95 -4.68
C GLY A 8 -19.93 8.51 -3.55
N THR A 9 -19.77 7.21 -3.35
CA THR A 9 -18.86 6.63 -2.36
C THR A 9 -17.39 6.87 -2.72
N LEU A 10 -17.01 6.65 -3.98
CA LEU A 10 -15.69 6.95 -4.52
C LEU A 10 -15.28 8.40 -4.24
N LEU A 11 -16.18 9.35 -4.49
CA LEU A 11 -15.92 10.77 -4.22
C LEU A 11 -15.62 11.05 -2.75
N ARG A 12 -16.39 10.45 -1.83
CA ARG A 12 -16.16 10.62 -0.39
C ARG A 12 -14.83 10.00 0.04
N VAL A 13 -14.53 8.80 -0.45
CA VAL A 13 -13.25 8.10 -0.19
C VAL A 13 -12.05 8.92 -0.65
N VAL A 14 -12.05 9.41 -1.90
CA VAL A 14 -10.94 10.18 -2.46
C VAL A 14 -10.72 11.49 -1.69
N ASN A 15 -11.80 12.15 -1.28
CA ASN A 15 -11.73 13.42 -0.54
C ASN A 15 -11.28 13.24 0.93
N LYS A 16 -11.52 12.07 1.53
CA LYS A 16 -11.23 11.81 2.94
C LYS A 16 -9.86 11.13 3.16
N SER A 17 -9.46 10.25 2.24
CA SER A 17 -8.29 9.40 2.44
C SER A 17 -6.98 10.10 2.06
N LYS A 18 -6.24 10.56 3.07
CA LYS A 18 -4.88 11.14 2.90
C LYS A 18 -3.93 10.21 2.14
N ARG A 19 -4.10 8.90 2.28
CA ARG A 19 -3.25 7.89 1.63
C ARG A 19 -3.48 7.87 0.12
N ILE A 20 -4.75 7.85 -0.28
CA ILE A 20 -5.17 7.90 -1.69
C ILE A 20 -4.74 9.23 -2.31
N SER A 21 -4.97 10.36 -1.64
CA SER A 21 -4.54 11.67 -2.15
C SER A 21 -3.03 11.73 -2.39
N ARG A 22 -2.21 11.13 -1.51
CA ARG A 22 -0.75 11.07 -1.70
C ARG A 22 -0.35 10.24 -2.92
N LEU A 23 -0.94 9.05 -3.10
CA LEU A 23 -0.67 8.20 -4.26
C LEU A 23 -1.04 8.90 -5.57
N LEU A 24 -2.23 9.51 -5.61
CA LEU A 24 -2.71 10.26 -6.77
C LEU A 24 -1.77 11.42 -7.12
N GLY A 25 -1.24 12.14 -6.13
CA GLY A 25 -0.25 13.19 -6.35
C GLY A 25 1.08 12.68 -6.93
N GLU A 26 1.55 11.50 -6.52
CA GLU A 26 2.77 10.90 -7.11
C GLU A 26 2.55 10.42 -8.55
N LEU A 27 1.36 9.86 -8.84
CA LEU A 27 0.96 9.49 -10.19
C LEU A 27 0.94 10.71 -11.12
N GLU A 28 0.32 11.81 -10.66
CA GLU A 28 0.26 13.07 -11.42
C GLU A 28 1.68 13.63 -11.71
N LYS A 29 2.59 13.60 -10.72
CA LYS A 29 3.98 14.03 -10.92
C LYS A 29 4.68 13.17 -11.97
N ALA A 30 4.46 11.86 -11.96
CA ALA A 30 5.06 10.95 -12.92
C ALA A 30 4.54 11.18 -14.35
N GLU A 31 3.25 11.49 -14.51
CA GLU A 31 2.66 11.87 -15.80
C GLU A 31 3.24 13.18 -16.34
N LYS A 32 3.30 14.23 -15.52
CA LYS A 32 3.92 15.51 -15.91
C LYS A 32 5.38 15.34 -16.35
N LYS A 33 6.14 14.48 -15.67
CA LYS A 33 7.53 14.16 -16.05
C LYS A 33 7.60 13.45 -17.41
N LYS A 34 6.66 12.53 -17.70
CA LYS A 34 6.59 11.87 -19.02
C LYS A 34 6.30 12.87 -20.14
N ALA A 35 5.36 13.80 -19.92
CA ALA A 35 5.02 14.85 -20.89
C ALA A 35 6.21 15.78 -21.19
N ALA A 36 6.95 16.21 -20.16
CA ALA A 36 8.14 17.05 -20.36
C ALA A 36 9.25 16.35 -21.16
N VAL A 37 9.42 15.03 -21.01
CA VAL A 37 10.40 14.25 -21.77
C VAL A 37 9.99 14.09 -23.24
N SER A 38 8.68 13.95 -23.53
CA SER A 38 8.20 13.79 -24.91
C SER A 38 8.28 15.10 -25.70
N GLU A 39 8.12 16.25 -25.07
CA GLU A 39 8.29 17.57 -25.68
C GLU A 39 9.75 17.86 -26.04
N ASN A 40 10.70 17.60 -25.13
CA ASN A 40 12.13 17.80 -25.40
C ASN A 40 12.71 16.88 -26.50
N LYS A 41 12.01 15.80 -26.87
CA LYS A 41 12.43 14.91 -27.97
C LYS A 41 11.95 15.40 -29.35
N LYS A 42 11.02 16.36 -29.42
CA LYS A 42 10.57 16.95 -30.70
C LYS A 42 11.58 17.93 -31.30
N ASP A 43 12.47 18.52 -30.51
CA ASP A 43 13.49 19.48 -30.99
C ASP A 43 14.71 18.82 -31.67
N ARG A 44 14.71 17.50 -31.84
CA ARG A 44 15.78 16.73 -32.50
C ARG A 44 15.37 16.02 -33.78
N LYS A 45 14.29 16.44 -34.45
CA LYS A 45 13.88 15.82 -35.71
C LYS A 45 14.25 16.65 -36.93
N ASP A 46 15.13 16.04 -37.73
CA ASP A 46 15.42 16.30 -39.13
C ASP A 46 14.18 16.61 -39.97
N PRO A 47 14.31 17.38 -41.05
CA PRO A 47 13.17 17.82 -41.85
C PRO A 47 12.56 16.63 -42.61
N LYS A 48 11.31 16.25 -42.30
CA LYS A 48 10.55 15.40 -43.22
C LYS A 48 9.03 15.49 -43.12
N ASP A 49 8.50 15.66 -44.33
CA ASP A 49 7.23 15.28 -44.93
C ASP A 49 5.88 15.75 -44.36
N PRO A 50 5.13 16.58 -45.11
CA PRO A 50 3.77 17.00 -44.77
C PRO A 50 2.77 15.93 -45.22
N SER A 51 2.58 14.89 -44.41
CA SER A 51 1.38 14.04 -44.51
C SER A 51 1.14 13.30 -43.20
N SER A 52 0.40 13.93 -42.29
CA SER A 52 -0.25 13.19 -41.20
C SER A 52 -1.65 13.76 -40.95
N PRO A 53 -2.68 12.89 -40.89
CA PRO A 53 -4.06 13.29 -40.74
C PRO A 53 -4.39 13.68 -39.29
N GLY A 54 -5.42 14.53 -39.17
CA GLY A 54 -5.75 15.32 -37.99
C GLY A 54 -6.06 14.55 -36.71
N GLY A 55 -5.80 15.21 -35.59
CA GLY A 55 -6.16 14.78 -34.26
C GLY A 55 -7.66 14.75 -34.06
N THR A 56 -8.22 13.54 -33.99
CA THR A 56 -9.55 13.30 -33.42
C THR A 56 -9.49 13.50 -31.91
N SER A 57 -10.37 14.33 -31.37
CA SER A 57 -10.59 14.51 -29.93
C SER A 57 -10.86 13.16 -29.24
N PRO A 58 -10.43 12.96 -27.99
CA PRO A 58 -10.71 11.74 -27.23
C PRO A 58 -12.23 11.49 -27.14
N PRO A 59 -12.68 10.22 -27.21
CA PRO A 59 -14.09 9.90 -27.00
C PRO A 59 -14.54 10.36 -25.60
N PRO A 60 -15.80 10.81 -25.44
CA PRO A 60 -16.33 11.21 -24.15
C PRO A 60 -16.29 10.05 -23.15
N LEU A 61 -15.92 10.36 -21.90
CA LEU A 61 -15.84 9.38 -20.82
C LEU A 61 -17.21 8.74 -20.53
N PRO A 62 -17.26 7.48 -20.07
CA PRO A 62 -18.49 6.86 -19.63
C PRO A 62 -19.13 7.67 -18.48
N PRO A 63 -20.47 7.75 -18.39
CA PRO A 63 -21.17 8.61 -17.43
C PRO A 63 -20.86 8.33 -15.95
N ASN A 64 -20.38 7.12 -15.62
CA ASN A 64 -19.99 6.72 -14.26
C ASN A 64 -18.46 6.71 -14.05
N SER A 65 -17.74 7.59 -14.76
CA SER A 65 -16.30 7.71 -14.68
C SER A 65 -15.87 9.07 -14.15
N LYS A 66 -14.77 9.09 -13.41
CA LYS A 66 -14.13 10.32 -12.97
C LYS A 66 -12.63 10.25 -13.22
N THR A 67 -12.13 11.26 -13.89
CA THR A 67 -10.71 11.60 -13.86
C THR A 67 -10.39 12.14 -12.48
N LEU A 68 -9.61 11.39 -11.68
CA LEU A 68 -9.29 11.79 -10.31
C LEU A 68 -8.18 12.84 -10.29
N TYR A 69 -7.01 12.51 -10.87
CA TYR A 69 -5.84 13.36 -10.99
C TYR A 69 -5.07 12.98 -12.27
N GLY A 70 -4.66 13.97 -13.06
CA GLY A 70 -3.99 13.71 -14.34
C GLY A 70 -4.89 12.92 -15.30
N ASP A 71 -4.38 11.83 -15.86
CA ASP A 71 -5.10 10.91 -16.76
C ASP A 71 -5.65 9.65 -16.04
N VAL A 72 -5.55 9.56 -14.71
CA VAL A 72 -6.06 8.40 -13.95
C VAL A 72 -7.59 8.45 -13.92
N ILE A 73 -8.21 7.60 -14.74
CA ILE A 73 -9.66 7.42 -14.81
C ILE A 73 -10.08 6.29 -13.87
N VAL A 74 -11.05 6.57 -13.01
CA VAL A 74 -11.73 5.56 -12.20
C VAL A 74 -13.20 5.47 -12.62
N THR A 75 -13.66 4.25 -12.93
CA THR A 75 -15.01 3.98 -13.41
C THR A 75 -15.73 3.02 -12.49
N CYS A 76 -16.94 3.38 -12.07
CA CYS A 76 -17.86 2.46 -11.38
C CYS A 76 -18.79 1.81 -12.41
N ARG A 77 -18.85 0.47 -12.44
CA ARG A 77 -19.83 -0.27 -13.25
C ARG A 77 -20.16 -1.63 -12.64
N MET A 78 -21.25 -2.23 -13.08
CA MET A 78 -21.51 -3.64 -12.82
C MET A 78 -20.50 -4.49 -13.60
N CYS A 79 -19.76 -5.34 -12.89
CA CYS A 79 -18.84 -6.32 -13.47
C CYS A 79 -19.56 -7.64 -13.73
N HIS A 80 -19.05 -8.39 -14.71
CA HIS A 80 -19.60 -9.69 -15.06
C HIS A 80 -19.19 -10.78 -14.07
N ASP A 81 -20.08 -11.75 -13.84
CA ASP A 81 -19.83 -12.94 -13.03
C ASP A 81 -19.23 -14.08 -13.87
N TYR A 82 -18.38 -13.75 -14.85
CA TYR A 82 -17.65 -14.71 -15.66
C TYR A 82 -16.36 -14.09 -16.22
N GLY A 83 -15.41 -14.95 -16.59
CA GLY A 83 -14.15 -14.54 -17.20
C GLY A 83 -13.22 -13.83 -16.22
N ALA A 84 -12.34 -12.98 -16.73
CA ALA A 84 -11.35 -12.27 -15.90
C ALA A 84 -11.97 -11.36 -14.84
N GLU A 85 -13.23 -10.95 -15.02
CA GLU A 85 -13.95 -10.13 -14.06
C GLU A 85 -14.61 -10.94 -12.95
N GLU A 86 -14.81 -12.27 -13.06
CA GLU A 86 -15.76 -13.06 -12.24
C GLU A 86 -15.65 -12.87 -10.72
N HIS A 87 -14.43 -12.72 -10.20
CA HIS A 87 -14.19 -12.56 -8.76
C HIS A 87 -13.54 -11.22 -8.39
N ALA A 88 -13.33 -10.33 -9.36
CA ALA A 88 -12.68 -9.05 -9.15
C ALA A 88 -13.61 -8.06 -8.43
N ARG A 89 -13.16 -7.42 -7.35
CA ARG A 89 -13.86 -6.26 -6.75
C ARG A 89 -13.49 -4.96 -7.47
N ALA A 90 -12.29 -4.94 -8.02
CA ALA A 90 -11.81 -3.96 -8.96
C ALA A 90 -10.68 -4.56 -9.78
N PHE A 91 -10.21 -3.82 -10.78
CA PHE A 91 -9.04 -4.18 -11.56
C PHE A 91 -8.48 -2.96 -12.32
N VAL A 92 -7.19 -3.01 -12.64
CA VAL A 92 -6.53 -2.07 -13.55
C VAL A 92 -6.72 -2.51 -15.01
N GLN A 93 -7.01 -1.56 -15.89
CA GLN A 93 -7.00 -1.74 -17.34
C GLN A 93 -5.90 -0.90 -18.00
N ALA A 94 -5.36 -1.35 -19.13
CA ALA A 94 -4.44 -0.59 -19.97
C ALA A 94 -4.53 -1.06 -21.45
N PRO A 95 -4.41 -0.16 -22.47
CA PRO A 95 -4.44 1.31 -22.46
C PRO A 95 -5.83 1.92 -22.78
N PRO A 96 -6.21 3.10 -22.22
CA PRO A 96 -5.47 3.93 -21.26
C PRO A 96 -5.45 3.29 -19.87
N LEU A 97 -4.50 3.75 -19.04
CA LEU A 97 -4.33 3.21 -17.69
C LEU A 97 -5.47 3.70 -16.78
N SER A 98 -6.36 2.80 -16.37
CA SER A 98 -7.58 3.13 -15.60
C SER A 98 -7.88 2.09 -14.53
N VAL A 99 -8.75 2.45 -13.58
CA VAL A 99 -9.28 1.53 -12.56
C VAL A 99 -10.78 1.35 -12.78
N VAL A 100 -11.22 0.09 -12.78
CA VAL A 100 -12.64 -0.25 -12.77
C VAL A 100 -13.01 -0.75 -11.38
N LEU A 101 -14.00 -0.13 -10.74
CA LEU A 101 -14.61 -0.58 -9.50
C LEU A 101 -15.93 -1.32 -9.81
N CYS A 102 -16.04 -2.56 -9.34
CA CYS A 102 -17.22 -3.39 -9.56
C CYS A 102 -18.34 -3.01 -8.57
N SER A 103 -19.26 -2.16 -9.01
CA SER A 103 -20.32 -1.60 -8.17
C SER A 103 -21.21 -2.68 -7.53
N ASN A 104 -21.40 -3.81 -8.21
CA ASN A 104 -22.15 -4.97 -7.71
C ASN A 104 -21.45 -5.73 -6.58
N ARG A 105 -20.18 -5.43 -6.25
CA ARG A 105 -19.36 -6.16 -5.27
C ARG A 105 -18.73 -5.29 -4.19
N LEU A 106 -19.13 -4.02 -4.12
CA LEU A 106 -18.75 -3.10 -3.06
C LEU A 106 -19.99 -2.78 -2.22
N GLU A 107 -19.82 -2.73 -0.90
CA GLU A 107 -20.92 -2.50 0.05
C GLU A 107 -20.70 -1.24 0.90
N SER A 108 -19.45 -0.77 1.05
CA SER A 108 -19.14 0.35 1.96
C SER A 108 -18.02 1.27 1.48
N GLU A 109 -17.90 2.44 2.13
CA GLU A 109 -16.76 3.34 1.93
C GLU A 109 -15.43 2.68 2.32
N ALA A 110 -15.42 1.86 3.37
CA ALA A 110 -14.21 1.21 3.86
C ALA A 110 -13.71 0.12 2.92
N GLU A 111 -14.61 -0.60 2.26
CA GLU A 111 -14.27 -1.53 1.18
C GLU A 111 -13.84 -0.78 -0.08
N THR A 112 -14.54 0.29 -0.44
CA THR A 112 -14.16 1.12 -1.59
C THR A 112 -12.77 1.74 -1.39
N GLU A 113 -12.45 2.22 -0.18
CA GLU A 113 -11.13 2.74 0.17
C GLU A 113 -10.05 1.64 0.09
N GLU A 114 -10.31 0.45 0.62
CA GLU A 114 -9.38 -0.69 0.52
C GLU A 114 -9.09 -1.04 -0.94
N VAL A 115 -10.15 -1.33 -1.70
CA VAL A 115 -10.04 -1.81 -3.07
C VAL A 115 -9.40 -0.73 -3.95
N LEU A 116 -9.83 0.52 -3.83
CA LEU A 116 -9.21 1.62 -4.58
C LEU A 116 -7.73 1.80 -4.21
N LEU A 117 -7.37 1.69 -2.93
CA LEU A 117 -5.98 1.78 -2.51
C LEU A 117 -5.13 0.64 -3.09
N HIS A 118 -5.67 -0.58 -3.17
CA HIS A 118 -5.04 -1.74 -3.80
C HIS A 118 -4.70 -1.43 -5.27
N GLU A 119 -5.69 -1.03 -6.06
CA GLU A 119 -5.50 -0.76 -7.50
C GLU A 119 -4.58 0.46 -7.76
N LEU A 120 -4.66 1.49 -6.93
CA LEU A 120 -3.77 2.66 -7.06
C LEU A 120 -2.29 2.32 -6.79
N ILE A 121 -2.00 1.28 -6.00
CA ILE A 121 -0.63 0.80 -5.82
C ILE A 121 -0.13 0.14 -7.09
N HIS A 122 -0.94 -0.69 -7.75
CA HIS A 122 -0.57 -1.25 -9.06
C HIS A 122 -0.30 -0.16 -10.11
N LEU A 123 -1.15 0.86 -10.14
CA LEU A 123 -0.93 2.03 -11.01
C LEU A 123 0.39 2.72 -10.71
N TYR A 124 0.70 2.94 -9.43
CA TYR A 124 1.96 3.53 -9.00
C TYR A 124 3.15 2.67 -9.42
N ASP A 125 3.02 1.36 -9.33
CA ASP A 125 4.07 0.41 -9.63
C ASP A 125 4.38 0.36 -11.12
N LEU A 126 3.35 0.33 -11.96
CA LEU A 126 3.46 0.42 -13.41
C LEU A 126 4.01 1.80 -13.84
N SER A 127 3.45 2.89 -13.30
CA SER A 127 3.73 4.24 -13.81
C SER A 127 4.98 4.88 -13.24
N VAL A 128 5.28 4.66 -11.96
CA VAL A 128 6.38 5.29 -11.24
C VAL A 128 7.56 4.33 -11.13
N LYS A 129 7.34 3.13 -10.59
CA LYS A 129 8.41 2.13 -10.41
C LYS A 129 8.78 1.37 -11.68
N LYS A 130 7.96 1.48 -12.74
CA LYS A 130 8.18 0.82 -14.04
C LYS A 130 8.21 -0.70 -13.92
N LEU A 131 7.38 -1.25 -13.03
CA LEU A 131 7.23 -2.70 -12.95
C LEU A 131 6.55 -3.23 -14.21
N ASP A 132 6.91 -4.45 -14.59
CA ASP A 132 6.38 -5.18 -15.73
C ASP A 132 5.56 -6.38 -15.24
N PHE A 133 4.24 -6.29 -15.35
CA PHE A 133 3.34 -7.35 -14.86
C PHE A 133 3.32 -8.60 -15.75
N THR A 134 4.04 -8.60 -16.88
CA THR A 134 4.34 -9.82 -17.64
C THR A 134 5.44 -10.67 -16.99
N SER A 135 6.11 -10.14 -15.97
CA SER A 135 7.02 -10.88 -15.10
C SER A 135 6.31 -11.29 -13.81
N CYS A 136 6.26 -12.59 -13.52
CA CYS A 136 5.67 -13.13 -12.30
C CYS A 136 6.23 -12.49 -11.02
N ASN A 137 7.56 -12.30 -10.94
CA ASN A 137 8.21 -11.69 -9.78
C ASN A 137 7.81 -10.22 -9.61
N GLN A 138 7.63 -9.47 -10.68
CA GLN A 138 7.26 -8.05 -10.60
C GLN A 138 5.77 -7.85 -10.32
N LEU A 139 4.88 -8.71 -10.85
CA LEU A 139 3.49 -8.76 -10.42
C LEU A 139 3.41 -9.10 -8.93
N ALA A 140 4.04 -10.20 -8.51
CA ALA A 140 4.10 -10.64 -7.11
C ALA A 140 4.62 -9.55 -6.17
N TYR A 141 5.62 -8.77 -6.61
CA TYR A 141 6.13 -7.62 -5.86
C TYR A 141 5.05 -6.57 -5.63
N SER A 142 4.29 -6.26 -6.68
CA SER A 142 3.18 -5.30 -6.60
C SER A 142 2.05 -5.83 -5.73
N GLU A 143 1.70 -7.11 -5.83
CA GLU A 143 0.69 -7.76 -5.01
C GLU A 143 1.03 -7.73 -3.52
N VAL A 144 2.28 -8.00 -3.14
CA VAL A 144 2.72 -7.90 -1.74
C VAL A 144 2.53 -6.48 -1.22
N ARG A 145 2.88 -5.46 -2.03
CA ARG A 145 2.74 -4.06 -1.61
C ARG A 145 1.28 -3.62 -1.55
N ALA A 146 0.47 -4.01 -2.53
CA ALA A 146 -0.95 -3.72 -2.55
C ALA A 146 -1.64 -4.31 -1.31
N ASN A 147 -1.48 -5.61 -1.09
CA ASN A 147 -2.10 -6.34 0.02
C ASN A 147 -1.65 -5.87 1.41
N ARG A 148 -0.36 -5.51 1.60
CA ARG A 148 0.12 -4.94 2.87
C ARG A 148 -0.63 -3.66 3.22
N GLU A 149 -0.91 -2.83 2.22
CA GLU A 149 -1.35 -1.46 2.42
C GLU A 149 -2.86 -1.27 2.42
N SER A 150 -3.58 -2.16 1.75
CA SER A 150 -5.04 -2.19 1.67
C SER A 150 -5.63 -3.32 2.52
N GLU A 151 -5.57 -4.56 2.05
CA GLU A 151 -6.37 -5.69 2.56
C GLU A 151 -5.93 -6.18 3.94
N CYS A 152 -4.63 -6.35 4.13
CA CYS A 152 -4.07 -6.92 5.35
C CYS A 152 -3.78 -5.90 6.45
N LYS A 153 -4.16 -4.63 6.24
CA LYS A 153 -3.91 -3.58 7.22
C LYS A 153 -4.56 -3.95 8.56
N ILE A 154 -3.72 -4.09 9.59
CA ILE A 154 -4.05 -4.58 10.94
C ILE A 154 -5.34 -3.97 11.52
N GLY A 155 -5.65 -2.71 11.17
CA GLY A 155 -6.90 -2.03 11.55
C GLY A 155 -8.20 -2.78 11.22
N LYS A 156 -8.23 -3.66 10.21
CA LYS A 156 -9.41 -4.46 9.84
C LYS A 156 -9.66 -5.66 10.76
N PHE A 157 -8.65 -6.14 11.48
CA PHE A 157 -8.84 -7.14 12.54
C PHE A 157 -9.26 -6.43 13.83
N ASN A 158 -10.51 -5.97 13.92
CA ASN A 158 -11.03 -5.12 15.02
C ASN A 158 -10.72 -5.61 16.45
N TYR A 159 -10.51 -6.92 16.65
CA TYR A 159 -10.09 -7.47 17.94
C TYR A 159 -8.57 -7.37 18.18
N LEU A 160 -7.77 -7.59 17.14
CA LEU A 160 -6.31 -7.63 17.21
C LEU A 160 -5.66 -6.26 17.01
N SER A 161 -6.35 -5.33 16.36
CA SER A 161 -5.87 -3.98 16.08
C SER A 161 -5.74 -3.13 17.33
N ASN A 162 -6.70 -3.21 18.26
CA ASN A 162 -6.65 -2.56 19.57
C ASN A 162 -5.54 -3.14 20.46
N LEU A 163 -5.31 -4.43 20.27
CA LEU A 163 -4.29 -5.23 20.92
C LEU A 163 -2.88 -4.80 20.44
N CYS A 164 -2.68 -4.65 19.12
CA CYS A 164 -1.45 -4.14 18.51
C CYS A 164 -1.25 -2.60 18.63
N ARG A 165 -2.32 -1.81 18.77
CA ARG A 165 -2.25 -0.36 19.06
C ARG A 165 -1.96 -0.09 20.53
N GLY A 166 -2.60 -0.81 21.43
CA GLY A 166 -2.49 -0.62 22.88
C GLY A 166 -1.09 -0.87 23.44
N SER A 167 -0.30 -1.73 22.81
CA SER A 167 1.11 -1.95 23.17
C SER A 167 2.01 -0.77 22.79
N ARG A 168 1.74 -0.09 21.68
CA ARG A 168 2.53 1.05 21.20
C ARG A 168 2.28 2.31 22.04
N ASP A 169 1.02 2.57 22.39
CA ASP A 169 0.63 3.72 23.22
C ASP A 169 0.99 3.53 24.70
N ARG A 170 0.88 2.29 25.23
CA ARG A 170 1.33 1.97 26.60
C ARG A 170 2.85 2.01 26.74
N LEU A 171 3.63 1.72 25.69
CA LEU A 171 5.09 1.89 25.75
C LEU A 171 5.49 3.36 25.85
N ALA A 172 4.88 4.21 25.03
CA ALA A 172 5.09 5.66 25.09
C ALA A 172 4.76 6.19 26.49
N ALA A 173 3.59 5.81 27.03
CA ALA A 173 3.15 6.23 28.37
C ALA A 173 4.02 5.63 29.50
N SER A 174 4.51 4.39 29.38
CA SER A 174 5.35 3.75 30.40
C SER A 174 6.79 4.29 30.43
N ALA A 175 7.33 4.70 29.28
CA ALA A 175 8.62 5.39 29.19
C ALA A 175 8.55 6.79 29.83
N GLU A 176 7.43 7.49 29.65
CA GLU A 176 7.15 8.78 30.29
C GLU A 176 6.95 8.65 31.81
N ALA A 177 6.23 7.62 32.26
CA ALA A 177 5.96 7.38 33.68
C ALA A 177 7.22 6.99 34.49
N VAL A 178 8.17 6.28 33.87
CA VAL A 178 9.46 5.94 34.52
C VAL A 178 10.38 7.16 34.59
N ALA A 179 10.29 8.10 33.64
CA ALA A 179 11.09 9.33 33.65
C ALA A 179 10.60 10.36 34.69
N LEU A 180 9.40 10.20 35.24
CA LEU A 180 8.77 11.15 36.17
C LEU A 180 8.67 10.63 37.62
N ALA A 181 9.17 9.43 37.93
CA ALA A 181 9.13 8.91 39.29
C ALA A 181 10.10 9.68 40.20
N PRO A 182 9.62 10.39 41.25
CA PRO A 182 10.49 11.11 42.17
C PRO A 182 11.25 10.13 43.07
N SER A 183 12.54 10.41 43.32
CA SER A 183 13.48 9.56 44.05
C SER A 183 13.26 9.49 45.57
N ASP A 184 12.27 10.19 46.12
CA ASP A 184 12.09 10.32 47.56
C ASP A 184 10.70 9.89 48.01
N ALA A 185 10.57 8.64 48.46
CA ALA A 185 9.43 8.19 49.24
C ALA A 185 9.89 7.27 50.38
N THR A 186 10.23 7.89 51.51
CA THR A 186 10.36 7.25 52.81
C THR A 186 8.97 6.86 53.32
N ALA A 187 8.63 5.57 53.27
CA ALA A 187 7.46 5.04 53.98
C ALA A 187 7.73 3.62 54.48
N THR A 188 7.72 3.48 55.80
CA THR A 188 7.78 2.24 56.59
C THR A 188 6.49 1.42 56.48
N ALA A 189 6.56 0.21 55.91
CA ALA A 189 5.60 -0.89 56.10
C ALA A 189 6.28 -2.26 55.83
N PRO A 190 5.75 -3.39 56.34
CA PRO A 190 6.54 -4.58 56.67
C PRO A 190 6.65 -5.65 55.57
N SER A 191 7.80 -6.33 55.64
CA SER A 191 8.18 -7.70 55.20
C SER A 191 7.57 -8.33 53.93
N ALA A 192 8.50 -8.61 53.01
CA ALA A 192 8.56 -9.76 52.11
C ALA A 192 7.60 -9.81 50.91
N ALA A 193 7.51 -8.71 50.16
CA ALA A 193 7.49 -8.83 48.71
C ALA A 193 8.93 -8.58 48.24
N THR A 194 9.60 -9.60 47.72
CA THR A 194 10.90 -9.45 47.06
C THR A 194 10.67 -8.54 45.86
N SER A 195 10.86 -7.23 46.03
CA SER A 195 10.69 -6.26 44.97
C SER A 195 11.76 -6.56 43.91
N LEU A 196 11.31 -7.02 42.75
CA LEU A 196 12.21 -7.19 41.62
C LEU A 196 12.82 -5.81 41.30
N PRO A 197 14.14 -5.72 41.06
CA PRO A 197 14.76 -4.46 40.75
C PRO A 197 14.11 -3.86 39.51
N ALA A 198 13.96 -2.53 39.47
CA ALA A 198 13.29 -1.82 38.39
C ALA A 198 13.85 -2.16 37.00
N SER A 199 15.16 -2.47 36.91
CA SER A 199 15.83 -2.96 35.70
C SER A 199 15.31 -4.31 35.22
N TYR A 200 14.93 -5.21 36.13
CA TYR A 200 14.38 -6.53 35.83
C TYR A 200 12.92 -6.44 35.37
N ILE A 201 12.12 -5.58 36.01
CA ILE A 201 10.74 -5.27 35.57
C ILE A 201 10.75 -4.61 34.18
N SER A 202 11.67 -3.67 33.94
CA SER A 202 11.88 -3.02 32.64
C SER A 202 12.28 -4.05 31.56
N SER A 203 13.19 -4.97 31.88
CA SER A 203 13.61 -6.05 30.96
C SER A 203 12.48 -7.01 30.61
N LEU A 204 11.66 -7.41 31.57
CA LEU A 204 10.49 -8.28 31.34
C LEU A 204 9.41 -7.57 30.52
N SER A 205 9.13 -6.30 30.80
CA SER A 205 8.21 -5.47 30.02
C SER A 205 8.69 -5.31 28.56
N ALA A 206 9.99 -5.05 28.36
CA ALA A 206 10.60 -4.96 27.04
C ALA A 206 10.53 -6.29 26.27
N LYS A 207 10.78 -7.43 26.92
CA LYS A 207 10.68 -8.77 26.30
C LYS A 207 9.25 -9.12 25.92
N PHE A 208 8.28 -8.82 26.79
CA PHE A 208 6.87 -9.09 26.51
C PHE A 208 6.36 -8.19 25.37
N SER A 209 6.74 -6.90 25.38
CA SER A 209 6.43 -5.97 24.30
C SER A 209 7.07 -6.35 22.96
N ASN A 210 8.35 -6.76 22.97
CA ASN A 210 9.03 -7.23 21.75
C ASN A 210 8.38 -8.50 21.19
N GLY A 211 8.02 -9.46 22.04
CA GLY A 211 7.28 -10.65 21.60
C GLY A 211 5.92 -10.30 20.96
N TYR A 212 5.24 -9.29 21.49
CA TYR A 212 3.94 -8.84 21.01
C TYR A 212 4.02 -8.09 19.67
N ASN A 213 5.00 -7.20 19.51
CA ASN A 213 5.24 -6.48 18.26
C ASN A 213 5.67 -7.42 17.12
N ASN A 214 6.44 -8.46 17.45
CA ASN A 214 6.81 -9.51 16.51
C ASN A 214 5.56 -10.28 16.06
N TRP A 215 4.68 -10.69 16.99
CA TRP A 215 3.43 -11.38 16.65
C TRP A 215 2.51 -10.57 15.72
N CYS A 216 2.33 -9.27 15.98
CA CYS A 216 1.55 -8.40 15.10
C CYS A 216 2.17 -8.26 13.70
N THR A 217 3.50 -8.19 13.63
CA THR A 217 4.24 -8.11 12.37
C THR A 217 4.16 -9.42 11.59
N ASP A 218 4.30 -10.55 12.29
CA ASP A 218 4.21 -11.89 11.70
C ASP A 218 2.81 -12.14 11.13
N ARG A 219 1.75 -11.76 11.87
CA ARG A 219 0.38 -11.90 11.38
C ARG A 219 0.08 -11.05 10.15
N LEU A 220 0.60 -9.81 10.12
CA LEU A 220 0.52 -8.96 8.93
C LEU A 220 1.27 -9.60 7.76
N LYS A 221 2.50 -10.09 7.98
CA LYS A 221 3.28 -10.79 6.97
C LYS A 221 2.55 -12.00 6.41
N ASP A 222 1.96 -12.83 7.27
CA ASP A 222 1.23 -14.03 6.85
C ASP A 222 0.00 -13.69 6.02
N CYS A 223 -0.80 -12.70 6.45
CA CYS A 223 -1.93 -12.21 5.65
C CYS A 223 -1.45 -11.72 4.29
N THR A 224 -0.45 -10.82 4.27
CA THR A 224 0.04 -10.23 3.02
C THR A 224 0.60 -11.29 2.09
N ARG A 225 1.34 -12.28 2.63
CA ARG A 225 1.92 -13.36 1.84
C ARG A 225 0.82 -14.21 1.21
N GLN A 226 -0.18 -14.60 2.00
CA GLN A 226 -1.27 -15.44 1.53
C GLN A 226 -2.14 -14.71 0.49
N ALA A 227 -2.48 -13.45 0.74
CA ALA A 227 -3.25 -12.64 -0.19
C ALA A 227 -2.49 -12.41 -1.51
N ALA A 228 -1.19 -12.08 -1.44
CA ALA A 228 -0.35 -11.93 -2.62
C ALA A 228 -0.21 -13.24 -3.42
N TYR A 229 -0.12 -14.41 -2.75
CA TYR A 229 -0.15 -15.70 -3.44
C TYR A 229 -1.44 -15.88 -4.23
N TYR A 230 -2.60 -15.65 -3.61
CA TYR A 230 -3.89 -15.81 -4.28
C TYR A 230 -4.03 -14.85 -5.46
N ALA A 231 -3.70 -13.57 -5.28
CA ALA A 231 -3.79 -12.57 -6.35
C ALA A 231 -2.83 -12.90 -7.51
N THR A 232 -1.56 -13.24 -7.21
CA THR A 232 -0.58 -13.63 -8.24
C THR A 232 -1.01 -14.90 -8.99
N SER A 233 -1.68 -15.85 -8.30
CA SER A 233 -2.12 -17.11 -8.90
C SER A 233 -3.20 -16.94 -9.97
N ASN A 234 -3.89 -15.79 -10.01
CA ASN A 234 -4.85 -15.47 -11.08
C ASN A 234 -4.16 -15.35 -12.45
N MET A 235 -2.89 -14.92 -12.49
CA MET A 235 -2.10 -14.79 -13.73
C MET A 235 -1.03 -15.88 -13.86
N TYR A 236 -0.42 -16.30 -12.75
CA TYR A 236 0.67 -17.28 -12.72
C TYR A 236 0.34 -18.44 -11.76
N PRO A 237 -0.63 -19.31 -12.12
CA PRO A 237 -1.14 -20.33 -11.21
C PRO A 237 -0.07 -21.35 -10.76
N LEU A 238 0.92 -21.63 -11.60
CA LEU A 238 1.97 -22.62 -11.32
C LEU A 238 3.18 -22.04 -10.57
N GLU A 239 3.46 -20.75 -10.75
CA GLU A 239 4.71 -20.10 -10.29
C GLU A 239 4.47 -19.13 -9.12
N SER A 240 3.21 -18.75 -8.85
CA SER A 240 2.83 -17.73 -7.86
C SER A 240 3.49 -17.86 -6.50
N ARG A 241 3.62 -19.09 -5.98
CA ARG A 241 4.27 -19.35 -4.69
C ARG A 241 5.76 -19.02 -4.71
N ASP A 242 6.46 -19.38 -5.77
CA ASP A 242 7.89 -19.16 -5.89
C ASP A 242 8.17 -17.66 -6.08
N CYS A 243 7.42 -17.02 -6.98
CA CYS A 243 7.58 -15.60 -7.27
C CYS A 243 7.34 -14.71 -6.04
N VAL A 244 6.23 -14.93 -5.33
CA VAL A 244 5.95 -14.18 -4.11
C VAL A 244 6.99 -14.49 -3.05
N SER A 245 7.40 -15.75 -2.86
CA SER A 245 8.42 -16.10 -1.84
C SER A 245 9.76 -15.43 -2.12
N GLU A 246 10.17 -15.37 -3.38
CA GLU A 246 11.41 -14.73 -3.83
C GLU A 246 11.42 -13.22 -3.51
N VAL A 247 10.31 -12.53 -3.78
CA VAL A 247 10.24 -11.07 -3.66
C VAL A 247 9.70 -10.57 -2.33
N PHE A 248 9.12 -11.45 -1.50
CA PHE A 248 8.29 -11.08 -0.36
C PHE A 248 8.97 -10.08 0.58
N GLU A 249 10.16 -10.41 1.11
CA GLU A 249 10.80 -9.58 2.13
C GLU A 249 11.21 -8.21 1.60
N LYS A 250 11.60 -8.14 0.31
CA LYS A 250 11.94 -6.87 -0.34
C LYS A 250 10.69 -6.02 -0.55
N ALA A 251 9.64 -6.60 -1.14
CA ALA A 251 8.38 -5.93 -1.41
C ALA A 251 7.68 -5.48 -0.12
N PHE A 252 7.66 -6.33 0.89
CA PHE A 252 7.00 -6.06 2.17
C PHE A 252 7.65 -4.90 2.94
N LYS A 253 8.97 -4.71 2.82
CA LYS A 253 9.70 -3.58 3.44
C LYS A 253 9.66 -2.30 2.61
N ASP A 254 9.29 -2.37 1.33
CA ASP A 254 9.18 -1.22 0.46
C ASP A 254 7.92 -0.39 0.77
N MET A 255 8.11 0.67 1.54
CA MET A 255 7.07 1.60 2.00
C MET A 255 6.85 2.79 1.05
N GLU A 256 7.42 2.80 -0.15
CA GLU A 256 7.13 3.84 -1.14
C GLU A 256 5.64 3.78 -1.58
N PRO A 257 4.99 4.94 -1.81
CA PRO A 257 5.53 6.30 -1.73
C PRO A 257 5.42 6.94 -0.33
N TRP A 258 4.96 6.21 0.69
CA TRP A 258 4.70 6.80 2.02
C TRP A 258 5.96 7.11 2.83
N GLY A 259 7.07 6.48 2.48
CA GLY A 259 8.36 6.59 3.17
C GLY A 259 8.43 5.60 4.34
N GLY A 260 9.51 4.83 4.41
CA GLY A 260 9.96 4.24 5.66
C GLY A 260 10.71 5.33 6.42
N SER A 261 10.58 5.39 7.76
CA SER A 261 11.49 6.20 8.56
C SER A 261 12.94 5.90 8.15
N GLU A 262 13.66 6.96 7.83
CA GLU A 262 15.11 7.01 7.61
C GLU A 262 15.85 6.01 8.52
N ASN A 263 16.45 4.98 7.92
CA ASN A 263 17.59 4.21 8.45
C ASN A 263 18.11 3.19 7.40
N ALA A 264 18.21 3.62 6.14
CA ALA A 264 18.96 2.91 5.11
C ALA A 264 20.05 3.83 4.53
N THR A 265 20.75 4.53 5.42
CA THR A 265 22.03 5.17 5.12
C THR A 265 23.02 4.65 6.14
N THR A 266 23.60 3.47 5.88
CA THR A 266 24.97 3.04 6.24
C THR A 266 25.09 1.52 6.10
N SER A 267 25.55 1.06 4.95
CA SER A 267 26.61 0.05 4.91
C SER A 267 27.35 0.24 3.60
N ASN A 268 28.50 0.87 3.75
CA ASN A 268 29.45 1.20 2.71
C ASN A 268 29.89 -0.06 1.96
N THR A 269 29.93 0.11 0.63
CA THR A 269 31.08 -0.22 -0.22
C THR A 269 32.31 -0.71 0.53
N SER A 270 32.62 -1.99 0.34
CA SER A 270 33.96 -2.54 0.44
C SER A 270 34.21 -3.39 -0.80
N GLU A 271 34.38 -2.72 -1.94
CA GLU A 271 35.15 -3.29 -3.06
C GLU A 271 36.62 -2.96 -2.82
N THR A 272 37.34 -3.97 -2.35
CA THR A 272 38.77 -3.96 -2.15
C THR A 272 39.46 -3.94 -3.51
N ARG A 273 40.10 -2.82 -3.84
CA ARG A 273 41.14 -2.74 -4.86
C ARG A 273 42.48 -2.69 -4.14
N THR A 274 43.23 -3.78 -4.18
CA THR A 274 44.70 -3.80 -4.16
C THR A 274 45.15 -5.11 -4.79
#